data_AF-A0A0A6P899-F1
#
_entry.id   AF-A0A0A6P899-F1
#
_cell.length_a   1.000
_cell.length_b   1.000
_cell.length_c   1.000
_cell.angle_alpha   90.00
_cell.angle_beta   90.00
_cell.angle_gamma   90.00
#
_symmetry.space_group_name_H-M   'P 1'
#
loop_
_entity.id
_entity.type
_entity.pdbx_description
1 polymer ?
#
loop_
_entity_poly.entity_id
_entity_poly.type
_entity_poly.pdbx_seq_one_letter_code
_entity_poly.pdbx_strand_id
1 'polypeptide(L)'
;MYKEKLPKNCPPKSAVENDIVILYRIFQGNKLDASEFIPYNTLYPDNKRFQQMCDAFGISFYTNYDCALSKYKEILGKGKKMGNFIAKLKIKQKSGFIKINSHTGHCNFWFYERFDIYNDIECLEITKL
;
A
#
# COMPACT_ATOMS: atom_id res chain seq x y z
N MET A 1 -8.78 -11.93 11.62
CA MET A 1 -9.00 -10.51 11.95
C MET A 1 -7.95 -9.67 11.21
N TYR A 2 -8.25 -8.40 10.89
CA TYR A 2 -7.36 -7.50 10.15
C TYR A 2 -6.53 -6.64 11.11
N LYS A 3 -5.36 -6.15 10.65
CA LYS A 3 -4.47 -5.28 11.44
C LYS A 3 -5.15 -3.97 11.83
N GLU A 4 -5.97 -3.44 10.93
CA GLU A 4 -6.79 -2.27 11.17
C GLU A 4 -8.22 -2.66 11.54
N LYS A 5 -8.90 -1.81 12.31
CA LYS A 5 -10.35 -1.91 12.54
C LYS A 5 -11.11 -1.41 11.32
N LEU A 6 -11.42 -2.33 10.40
CA LEU A 6 -12.03 -1.99 9.11
C LEU A 6 -13.51 -1.60 9.23
N PRO A 7 -14.01 -0.72 8.33
CA PRO A 7 -15.44 -0.41 8.25
C PRO A 7 -16.24 -1.60 7.69
N LYS A 8 -17.57 -1.53 7.79
CA LYS A 8 -18.47 -2.56 7.26
C LYS A 8 -18.21 -2.77 5.75
N ASN A 9 -18.22 -4.03 5.31
CA ASN A 9 -17.94 -4.45 3.92
C ASN A 9 -16.51 -4.14 3.44
N CYS A 10 -15.55 -4.04 4.36
CA CYS A 10 -14.14 -3.88 4.06
C CYS A 10 -13.35 -5.09 4.60
N PRO A 11 -12.45 -5.71 3.82
CA PRO A 11 -12.12 -5.42 2.43
C PRO A 11 -13.34 -5.60 1.49
N PRO A 12 -13.34 -4.96 0.31
CA PRO A 12 -14.45 -5.11 -0.63
C PRO A 12 -14.51 -6.56 -1.15
N LYS A 13 -15.69 -7.01 -1.57
CA LYS A 13 -15.89 -8.38 -2.11
C LYS A 13 -15.00 -8.72 -3.31
N SER A 14 -14.51 -7.71 -4.03
CA SER A 14 -13.59 -7.88 -5.16
C SER A 14 -12.12 -7.97 -4.74
N ALA A 15 -11.80 -7.79 -3.46
CA ALA A 15 -10.48 -8.12 -2.95
C ALA A 15 -10.34 -9.65 -2.85
N VAL A 16 -9.15 -10.13 -3.16
CA VAL A 16 -8.80 -11.56 -3.10
C VAL A 16 -7.71 -11.77 -2.08
N GLU A 17 -7.56 -13.00 -1.58
CA GLU A 17 -6.43 -13.34 -0.74
C GLU A 17 -5.12 -13.13 -1.53
N ASN A 18 -4.11 -12.58 -0.85
CA ASN A 18 -2.82 -12.32 -1.46
C ASN A 18 -2.10 -13.63 -1.85
N ASP A 19 -1.91 -13.82 -3.16
CA ASP A 19 -0.93 -14.76 -3.72
C ASP A 19 0.26 -14.07 -4.42
N ILE A 20 0.25 -12.74 -4.54
CA ILE A 20 1.28 -11.94 -5.19
C ILE A 20 2.44 -11.67 -4.24
N VAL A 21 3.63 -12.12 -4.66
CA VAL A 21 4.82 -12.06 -3.82
C VAL A 21 5.57 -10.75 -3.99
N ILE A 22 5.59 -10.13 -5.17
CA ILE A 22 6.38 -8.92 -5.44
C ILE A 22 5.46 -7.73 -5.72
N LEU A 23 5.61 -6.66 -4.96
CA LEU A 23 4.90 -5.40 -5.12
C LEU A 23 5.85 -4.22 -4.97
N TYR A 24 5.43 -3.05 -5.46
CA TYR A 24 6.20 -1.82 -5.42
C TYR A 24 5.46 -0.78 -4.59
N ARG A 25 6.19 0.05 -3.84
CA ARG A 25 5.60 1.13 -3.05
C ARG A 25 6.47 2.38 -3.10
N ILE A 26 5.83 3.54 -3.16
CA ILE A 26 6.52 4.83 -3.06
C ILE A 26 6.80 5.09 -1.58
N PHE A 27 8.07 5.25 -1.22
CA PHE A 27 8.53 5.52 0.15
C PHE A 27 8.90 6.99 0.35
N GLN A 28 8.77 7.47 1.59
CA GLN A 28 9.35 8.73 2.02
C GLN A 28 10.86 8.60 2.27
N GLY A 29 11.26 7.55 2.99
CA GLY A 29 12.63 7.22 3.35
C GLY A 29 13.30 6.19 2.45
N ASN A 30 14.58 5.94 2.69
CA ASN A 30 15.43 5.02 1.91
C ASN A 30 15.63 3.66 2.59
N LYS A 31 14.73 3.27 3.50
CA LYS A 31 14.82 2.02 4.26
C LYS A 31 13.43 1.44 4.52
N LEU A 32 13.36 0.13 4.79
CA LEU A 32 12.14 -0.50 5.27
C LEU A 32 11.85 -0.01 6.70
N ASP A 33 10.74 0.69 6.88
CA ASP A 33 10.31 1.24 8.16
C ASP A 33 8.79 1.08 8.31
N ALA A 34 8.31 0.80 9.51
CA ALA A 34 6.88 0.67 9.78
C ALA A 34 6.11 1.96 9.45
N SER A 35 6.75 3.13 9.54
CA SER A 35 6.15 4.41 9.16
C SER A 35 5.77 4.47 7.67
N GLU A 36 6.42 3.67 6.82
CA GLU A 36 6.09 3.57 5.40
C GLU A 36 4.78 2.82 5.16
N PHE A 37 4.18 2.15 6.15
CA PHE A 37 2.99 1.31 6.00
C PHE A 37 1.81 1.79 6.86
N ILE A 38 1.70 3.09 7.08
CA ILE A 38 0.55 3.69 7.78
C ILE A 38 -0.57 3.99 6.76
N PRO A 39 -1.81 3.51 7.00
CA PRO A 39 -2.93 3.76 6.10
C PRO A 39 -3.43 5.22 6.23
N TYR A 40 -4.13 5.70 5.19
CA TYR A 40 -4.59 7.09 5.12
C TYR A 40 -5.59 7.45 6.23
N ASN A 41 -6.45 6.53 6.65
CA ASN A 41 -7.38 6.80 7.77
C ASN A 41 -6.62 7.11 9.07
N THR A 42 -5.47 6.47 9.29
CA THR A 42 -4.63 6.69 10.48
C THR A 42 -3.77 7.95 10.34
N LEU A 43 -3.24 8.25 9.15
CA LEU A 43 -2.49 9.48 8.89
C LEU A 43 -3.35 10.75 8.99
N TYR A 44 -4.65 10.66 8.70
CA TYR A 44 -5.56 11.81 8.69
C TYR A 44 -6.83 11.49 9.50
N PRO A 45 -6.73 11.40 10.84
CA PRO A 45 -7.83 10.99 11.71
C PRO A 45 -9.04 11.92 11.61
N ASP A 46 -8.83 13.22 11.43
CA ASP A 46 -9.90 14.23 11.33
C ASP A 46 -10.63 14.23 9.98
N ASN A 47 -10.10 13.52 8.98
CA ASN A 47 -10.73 13.44 7.67
C ASN A 47 -11.88 12.43 7.67
N LYS A 48 -13.10 12.92 7.94
CA LYS A 48 -14.33 12.12 8.00
C LYS A 48 -14.55 11.22 6.76
N ARG A 49 -14.13 11.66 5.58
CA ARG A 49 -14.24 10.86 4.35
C ARG A 49 -13.33 9.63 4.40
N PHE A 50 -12.10 9.77 4.88
CA PHE A 50 -11.18 8.63 4.99
C PHE A 50 -11.62 7.63 6.06
N GLN A 51 -12.28 8.08 7.12
CA GLN A 51 -12.83 7.17 8.14
C GLN A 51 -13.95 6.25 7.62
N GLN A 52 -14.53 6.55 6.46
CA GLN A 52 -15.63 5.77 5.86
C GLN A 52 -15.21 5.03 4.58
N MET A 53 -14.05 5.35 4.02
CA MET A 53 -13.61 4.83 2.73
C MET A 53 -12.71 3.61 2.95
N CYS A 54 -13.18 2.41 2.58
CA CYS A 54 -12.41 1.17 2.76
C CYS A 54 -10.99 1.23 2.17
N ASP A 55 -10.82 1.88 1.01
CA ASP A 55 -9.52 2.07 0.37
C ASP A 55 -8.55 2.90 1.24
N ALA A 56 -9.05 3.77 2.12
CA ALA A 56 -8.21 4.55 3.04
C ALA A 56 -7.61 3.70 4.17
N PHE A 57 -8.17 2.52 4.45
CA PHE A 57 -7.65 1.55 5.41
C PHE A 57 -6.66 0.57 4.78
N GLY A 58 -6.51 0.59 3.46
CA GLY A 58 -5.57 -0.24 2.74
C GLY A 58 -4.22 0.45 2.56
N ILE A 59 -3.15 -0.34 2.56
CA ILE A 59 -1.82 0.13 2.18
C ILE A 59 -1.70 0.08 0.66
N SER A 60 -1.31 1.22 0.08
CA SER A 60 -1.15 1.34 -1.38
C SER A 60 0.13 0.68 -1.89
N PHE A 61 0.00 -0.14 -2.91
CA PHE A 61 1.11 -0.74 -3.66
C PHE A 61 0.88 -0.60 -5.17
N TYR A 62 1.86 -1.06 -5.94
CA TYR A 62 1.80 -1.18 -7.39
C TYR A 62 2.32 -2.54 -7.82
N THR A 63 1.75 -3.09 -8.89
CA THR A 63 2.15 -4.40 -9.41
C THR A 63 3.52 -4.40 -10.08
N ASN A 64 3.99 -3.24 -10.55
CA ASN A 64 5.31 -3.07 -11.15
C ASN A 64 5.87 -1.65 -10.90
N TYR A 65 7.16 -1.49 -11.20
CA TYR A 65 7.88 -0.23 -11.06
C TYR A 65 7.28 0.89 -11.93
N ASP A 66 6.94 0.61 -13.18
CA ASP A 66 6.43 1.62 -14.12
C ASP A 66 5.09 2.20 -13.68
N CYS A 67 4.21 1.38 -13.11
CA CYS A 67 2.96 1.82 -12.50
C CYS A 67 3.20 2.78 -11.31
N ALA A 68 4.17 2.44 -10.44
CA ALA A 68 4.55 3.31 -9.32
C ALA A 68 5.15 4.63 -9.82
N LEU A 69 6.06 4.57 -10.80
CA LEU A 69 6.72 5.74 -11.39
C LEU A 69 5.72 6.63 -12.14
N SER A 70 4.80 6.04 -12.89
CA SER A 70 3.72 6.75 -13.58
C SER A 70 2.86 7.51 -12.58
N LYS A 71 2.47 6.88 -11.47
CA LYS A 71 1.70 7.54 -10.43
C LYS A 71 2.48 8.67 -9.75
N TYR A 72 3.77 8.47 -9.47
CA TYR A 72 4.63 9.53 -8.94
C TYR A 72 4.66 10.74 -9.88
N LYS A 73 4.92 10.53 -11.17
CA LYS A 73 4.96 11.59 -12.19
C LYS A 73 3.61 12.33 -12.32
N GLU A 74 2.49 11.60 -12.27
CA GLU A 74 1.15 12.19 -12.29
C GLU A 74 0.93 13.14 -11.09
N ILE A 75 1.35 12.74 -9.89
CA ILE A 75 1.21 13.55 -8.68
C ILE A 75 2.17 14.75 -8.71
N LEU A 76 3.40 14.56 -9.20
CA LEU A 76 4.38 15.63 -9.39
C LEU A 76 3.88 16.69 -10.38
N GLY A 77 3.27 16.26 -11.50
CA GLY A 77 2.65 17.16 -12.48
C GLY A 77 1.47 17.97 -11.93
N LYS A 78 0.89 17.55 -10.80
CA LYS A 78 -0.14 18.29 -10.05
C LYS A 78 0.45 19.21 -8.98
N GLY A 79 1.77 19.42 -8.96
CA GLY A 79 2.47 20.23 -7.96
C GLY A 79 2.49 19.62 -6.56
N LYS A 80 2.27 18.31 -6.43
CA LYS A 80 2.22 17.61 -5.14
C LYS A 80 3.41 16.67 -5.01
N LYS A 81 3.83 16.41 -3.77
CA LYS A 81 4.88 15.44 -3.44
C LYS A 81 4.28 14.22 -2.78
N MET A 82 4.73 13.03 -3.18
CA MET A 82 4.24 11.75 -2.64
C MET A 82 5.30 10.96 -1.89
N GLY A 83 6.57 11.03 -2.31
CA GLY A 83 7.70 10.33 -1.72
C GLY A 83 8.98 10.64 -2.48
N ASN A 84 10.08 10.00 -2.09
CA ASN A 84 11.41 10.20 -2.69
C ASN A 84 12.01 8.92 -3.28
N PHE A 85 11.40 7.76 -3.02
CA PHE A 85 11.92 6.47 -3.44
C PHE A 85 10.80 5.54 -3.91
N ILE A 86 11.13 4.56 -4.75
CA ILE A 86 10.29 3.39 -5.03
C ILE A 86 11.01 2.17 -4.45
N ALA A 87 10.35 1.48 -3.52
CA ALA A 87 10.81 0.22 -2.97
C ALA A 87 10.19 -0.95 -3.72
N LYS A 88 11.01 -1.95 -4.08
CA LYS A 88 10.58 -3.27 -4.55
C LYS A 88 10.55 -4.21 -3.35
N LEU A 89 9.37 -4.71 -3.05
CA LEU A 89 9.08 -5.44 -1.82
C LEU A 89 8.59 -6.83 -2.15
N LYS A 90 9.16 -7.81 -1.45
CA LYS A 90 8.67 -9.18 -1.42
C LYS A 90 7.81 -9.36 -0.18
N ILE A 91 6.52 -9.58 -0.37
CA ILE A 91 5.53 -9.73 0.69
C ILE A 91 5.14 -11.20 0.81
N LYS A 92 5.11 -11.70 2.05
CA LYS A 92 4.66 -13.06 2.34
C LYS A 92 3.24 -13.30 1.83
N GLN A 93 3.00 -14.45 1.20
CA GLN A 93 1.67 -14.85 0.74
C GLN A 93 0.69 -15.02 1.92
N LYS A 94 -0.61 -14.89 1.65
CA LYS A 94 -1.69 -15.08 2.65
C LYS A 94 -1.51 -14.21 3.91
N SER A 95 -0.88 -13.05 3.71
CA SER A 95 -0.68 -11.99 4.72
C SER A 95 -1.85 -11.02 4.80
N GLY A 96 -2.82 -11.13 3.90
CA GLY A 96 -4.03 -10.32 3.89
C GLY A 96 -4.75 -10.39 2.56
N PHE A 97 -5.61 -9.41 2.32
CA PHE A 97 -6.39 -9.28 1.10
C PHE A 97 -5.87 -8.12 0.24
N ILE A 98 -5.90 -8.30 -1.07
CA ILE A 98 -5.48 -7.30 -2.05
C ILE A 98 -6.59 -7.03 -3.07
N LYS A 99 -6.80 -5.77 -3.41
CA LYS A 99 -7.61 -5.35 -4.56
C LYS A 99 -6.72 -4.64 -5.55
N ILE A 100 -6.68 -5.14 -6.78
CA ILE A 100 -5.85 -4.61 -7.86
C ILE A 100 -6.73 -3.83 -8.83
N ASN A 101 -6.29 -2.64 -9.21
CA ASN A 101 -6.82 -1.93 -10.35
C ASN A 101 -5.99 -2.29 -11.58
N SER A 102 -6.54 -3.15 -12.44
CA SER A 102 -5.86 -3.66 -13.65
C SER A 102 -5.43 -2.57 -14.63
N HIS A 103 -6.07 -1.40 -14.63
CA HIS A 103 -5.74 -0.31 -15.56
C HIS A 103 -4.54 0.50 -15.10
N THR A 104 -4.32 0.62 -13.78
CA THR A 104 -3.25 1.48 -13.22
C THR A 104 -2.15 0.70 -12.55
N GLY A 105 -2.35 -0.60 -12.31
CA GLY A 105 -1.50 -1.44 -11.48
C GLY A 105 -1.51 -1.07 -9.99
N HIS A 106 -2.28 -0.06 -9.57
CA HIS A 106 -2.43 0.31 -8.17
C HIS A 106 -3.17 -0.79 -7.41
N CYS A 107 -2.72 -1.06 -6.19
CA CYS A 107 -3.28 -2.07 -5.32
C CYS A 107 -3.56 -1.48 -3.94
N ASN A 108 -4.70 -1.85 -3.34
CA ASN A 108 -4.93 -1.64 -1.91
C ASN A 108 -4.78 -2.98 -1.19
N PHE A 109 -3.96 -2.99 -0.14
CA PHE A 109 -3.66 -4.19 0.65
C PHE A 109 -4.15 -4.01 2.09
N TRP A 110 -5.00 -4.93 2.55
CA TRP A 110 -5.46 -5.00 3.94
C TRP A 110 -4.81 -6.19 4.64
N PHE A 111 -3.78 -5.91 5.44
CA PHE A 111 -3.03 -6.91 6.17
C PHE A 111 -3.85 -7.55 7.28
N TYR A 112 -3.63 -8.85 7.51
CA TYR A 112 -4.13 -9.53 8.70
C TYR A 112 -3.44 -9.03 9.96
N GLU A 113 -4.08 -9.19 11.11
CA GLU A 113 -3.57 -8.73 12.41
C GLU A 113 -2.17 -9.27 12.74
N ARG A 114 -1.92 -10.54 12.40
CA ARG A 114 -0.65 -11.23 12.61
C ARG A 114 0.50 -10.74 11.72
N PHE A 115 0.23 -9.84 10.77
CA PHE A 115 1.24 -9.38 9.83
C PHE A 115 2.27 -8.49 10.50
N ASP A 116 3.54 -8.87 10.38
CA ASP A 116 4.67 -8.13 10.89
C ASP A 116 5.56 -7.64 9.75
N ILE A 117 5.83 -6.33 9.71
CA ILE A 117 6.54 -5.70 8.59
C ILE A 117 7.96 -6.22 8.46
N TYR A 118 8.65 -6.49 9.56
CA TYR A 118 10.05 -6.87 9.54
C TYR A 118 10.26 -8.37 9.29
N ASN A 119 9.26 -9.20 9.59
CA ASN A 119 9.30 -10.65 9.35
C ASN A 119 8.61 -11.08 8.05
N ASP A 120 7.57 -10.34 7.61
CA ASP A 120 6.73 -10.73 6.48
C ASP A 120 6.98 -9.87 5.21
N ILE A 121 7.87 -8.87 5.27
CA ILE A 121 8.36 -8.12 4.11
C ILE A 121 9.87 -8.20 4.01
N GLU A 122 10.34 -8.58 2.82
CA GLU A 122 11.73 -8.48 2.41
C GLU A 122 11.87 -7.31 1.42
N CYS A 123 12.71 -6.33 1.74
CA CYS A 123 12.98 -5.20 0.84
C CYS A 123 14.12 -5.58 -0.11
N LEU A 124 13.78 -5.79 -1.39
CA LEU A 124 14.73 -6.26 -2.40
C LEU A 124 15.56 -5.13 -3.00
N GLU A 125 14.93 -3.97 -3.20
CA GLU A 125 15.56 -2.82 -3.86
C GLU A 125 14.86 -1.52 -3.45
N ILE A 126 15.61 -0.42 -3.37
CA ILE A 126 15.06 0.93 -3.21
C ILE A 126 15.73 1.84 -4.23
N THR A 127 14.93 2.39 -5.14
CA THR A 127 15.36 3.28 -6.22
C THR A 127 14.96 4.72 -5.89
N LYS A 128 15.87 5.69 -6.02
CA LYS A 128 15.59 7.11 -5.81
C LYS A 128 14.80 7.70 -7.00
N LEU A 129 13.82 8.56 -6.70
CA LEU A 129 12.94 9.25 -7.67
C LEU A 129 13.38 10.69 -7.99
#